data_AF-A0A4Z0PQ43-F1
#
_entry.id   AF-A0A4Z0PQ43-F1
#
_cell.length_a   1.000
_cell.length_b   1.000
_cell.length_c   1.000
_cell.angle_alpha   90.00
_cell.angle_beta   90.00
_cell.angle_gamma   90.00
#
_symmetry.space_group_name_H-M   'P 1'
#
loop_
_entity.id
_entity.type
_entity.pdbx_description
1 polymer ?
#
loop_
_entity_poly.entity_id
_entity_poly.type
_entity_poly.pdbx_seq_one_letter_code
_entity_poly.pdbx_strand_id
1 'polypeptide(L)'
;MKKVFFLLMPAILLTASCARLDRGQNIHADFMDFVYLEDHNQFVYKSRVNAVAHTEVFLTTRFRVDLPKNLKNWQSSGNVFVFEYDKKQIIYIQAAYKNKSQLRKPTIREVDNKEIDERLSPYWDERKYHENTLKGGQAGRVSKVYSDGRVVLLLYNRLVPE
;
A
#
# COMPACT_ATOMS: atom_id res chain seq x y z
N MET A 1 21.36 64.47 2.48
CA MET A 1 22.10 63.23 2.18
C MET A 1 21.12 62.06 2.19
N LYS A 2 20.95 61.40 1.04
CA LYS A 2 19.99 60.29 0.84
C LYS A 2 20.53 59.01 1.52
N LYS A 3 19.70 58.35 2.33
CA LYS A 3 19.92 56.94 2.72
C LYS A 3 18.69 56.16 2.28
N VAL A 4 18.78 55.54 1.10
CA VAL A 4 17.83 54.53 0.64
C VAL A 4 18.27 53.22 1.27
N PHE A 5 17.47 52.70 2.21
CA PHE A 5 17.69 51.39 2.80
C PHE A 5 16.91 50.37 1.96
N PHE A 6 17.61 49.69 1.05
CA PHE A 6 17.05 48.60 0.24
C PHE A 6 17.02 47.35 1.14
N LEU A 7 15.84 47.03 1.68
CA LEU A 7 15.62 45.81 2.44
C LEU A 7 15.53 44.63 1.45
N LEU A 8 16.68 44.00 1.19
CA LEU A 8 16.75 42.69 0.53
C LEU A 8 16.12 41.65 1.47
N MET A 9 14.90 41.23 1.16
CA MET A 9 14.30 40.04 1.75
C MET A 9 14.91 38.83 1.01
N PRO A 10 15.73 37.97 1.65
CA PRO A 10 16.15 36.75 0.99
C PRO A 10 14.94 35.82 0.89
N ALA A 11 14.53 35.52 -0.34
CA ALA A 11 13.57 34.49 -0.65
C ALA A 11 14.11 33.14 -0.19
N ILE A 12 13.70 32.71 1.00
CA ILE A 12 13.96 31.36 1.50
C ILE A 12 13.10 30.41 0.67
N LEU A 13 13.65 29.98 -0.47
CA LEU A 13 13.18 28.81 -1.21
C LEU A 13 13.44 27.59 -0.32
N LEU A 14 12.48 27.29 0.55
CA LEU A 14 12.35 25.98 1.19
C LEU A 14 12.09 24.95 0.09
N THR A 15 13.15 24.40 -0.49
CA THR A 15 13.05 23.16 -1.25
C THR A 15 12.70 22.06 -0.26
N ALA A 16 11.39 21.83 -0.06
CA ALA A 16 10.90 20.68 0.66
C ALA A 16 11.47 19.44 -0.04
N SER A 17 12.43 18.78 0.62
CA SER A 17 12.99 17.51 0.20
C SER A 17 11.84 16.50 0.10
N CYS A 18 11.40 16.23 -1.12
CA CYS A 18 10.43 15.18 -1.40
C CYS A 18 11.14 13.85 -1.13
N ALA A 19 11.00 13.31 0.08
CA ALA A 19 11.53 12.00 0.42
C ALA A 19 10.87 10.98 -0.52
N ARG A 20 11.61 10.53 -1.53
CA ARG A 20 11.15 9.51 -2.46
C ARG A 20 11.20 8.18 -1.72
N LEU A 21 10.04 7.64 -1.36
CA LEU A 21 9.93 6.36 -0.64
C LEU A 21 10.42 5.17 -1.47
N ASP A 22 10.69 5.35 -2.76
CA ASP A 22 11.25 4.34 -3.67
C ASP A 22 12.78 4.22 -3.66
N ARG A 23 13.45 4.92 -2.75
CA ARG A 23 14.90 4.92 -2.61
C ARG A 23 15.26 4.86 -1.13
N GLY A 24 16.23 4.03 -0.79
CA GLY A 24 16.66 3.87 0.60
C GLY A 24 17.48 2.60 0.79
N GLN A 25 17.75 2.27 2.05
CA GLN A 25 18.30 0.97 2.41
C GLN A 25 17.20 -0.08 2.33
N ASN A 26 17.53 -1.24 1.77
CA ASN A 26 16.61 -2.38 1.73
C ASN A 26 16.16 -2.73 3.16
N ILE A 27 14.89 -3.07 3.29
CA ILE A 27 14.28 -3.45 4.56
C ILE A 27 14.28 -4.97 4.61
N HIS A 28 14.88 -5.52 5.67
CA HIS A 28 14.92 -6.94 5.93
C HIS A 28 14.34 -7.21 7.31
N ALA A 29 13.30 -8.03 7.36
CA ALA A 29 12.67 -8.51 8.58
C ALA A 29 12.40 -10.01 8.47
N ASP A 30 12.14 -10.67 9.60
CA ASP A 30 11.93 -12.12 9.64
C ASP A 30 10.78 -12.59 8.73
N PHE A 31 9.76 -11.74 8.57
CA PHE A 31 8.54 -12.03 7.83
C PHE A 31 8.46 -11.32 6.47
N MET A 32 9.38 -10.42 6.13
CA MET A 32 9.36 -9.72 4.84
C MET A 32 10.72 -9.16 4.40
N ASP A 33 10.91 -9.01 3.09
CA ASP A 33 11.88 -8.08 2.51
C ASP A 33 11.15 -7.00 1.72
N PHE A 34 11.71 -5.79 1.75
CA PHE A 34 11.38 -4.73 0.81
C PHE A 34 12.68 -4.21 0.17
N VAL A 35 12.84 -4.46 -1.13
CA VAL A 35 14.05 -4.13 -1.88
C VAL A 35 13.76 -3.00 -2.87
N TYR A 36 14.59 -1.96 -2.83
CA TYR A 36 14.50 -0.83 -3.74
C TYR A 36 15.37 -1.10 -4.97
N LEU A 37 14.76 -1.46 -6.11
CA LEU A 37 15.48 -1.67 -7.38
C LEU A 37 15.43 -0.40 -8.25
N GLU A 38 16.02 -0.40 -9.44
CA GLU A 38 16.06 0.82 -10.27
C GLU A 38 14.69 1.13 -10.89
N ASP A 39 14.04 0.09 -11.39
CA ASP A 39 12.88 0.08 -12.27
C ASP A 39 11.58 -0.29 -11.54
N HIS A 40 11.67 -1.01 -10.41
CA HIS A 40 10.54 -1.35 -9.55
C HIS A 40 10.98 -1.44 -8.08
N ASN A 41 10.04 -1.63 -7.16
CA ASN A 41 10.34 -2.10 -5.82
C ASN A 41 9.93 -3.56 -5.73
N GLN A 42 10.62 -4.35 -4.92
CA GLN A 42 10.28 -5.75 -4.73
C GLN A 42 9.86 -5.97 -3.29
N PHE A 43 8.63 -6.45 -3.12
CA PHE A 43 8.12 -6.89 -1.83
C PHE A 43 8.10 -8.42 -1.78
N VAL A 44 8.75 -9.01 -0.79
CA VAL A 44 8.75 -10.44 -0.56
C VAL A 44 8.16 -10.70 0.83
N TYR A 45 7.08 -11.45 0.90
CA TYR A 45 6.55 -11.94 2.18
C TYR A 45 7.10 -13.34 2.46
N LYS A 46 7.49 -13.60 3.70
CA LYS A 46 8.13 -14.83 4.18
C LYS A 46 7.56 -15.26 5.53
N SER A 47 6.29 -15.64 5.61
CA SER A 47 5.80 -16.28 6.84
C SER A 47 6.47 -17.64 7.00
N ARG A 48 7.25 -17.83 8.07
CA ARG A 48 7.90 -19.11 8.44
C ARG A 48 7.20 -19.84 9.59
N VAL A 49 6.08 -19.30 10.08
CA VAL A 49 5.44 -19.80 11.29
C VAL A 49 4.55 -20.99 10.93
N ASN A 50 5.07 -22.21 11.12
CA ASN A 50 4.24 -23.40 11.36
C ASN A 50 4.06 -23.53 12.87
N ALA A 51 3.25 -22.66 13.47
CA ALA A 51 2.90 -22.77 14.89
C ALA A 51 1.50 -23.36 15.03
N VAL A 52 1.32 -24.13 16.09
CA VAL A 52 0.00 -24.57 16.55
C VAL A 52 -0.19 -23.96 17.94
N ALA A 53 -1.06 -22.95 18.05
CA ALA A 53 -1.46 -22.40 19.34
C ALA A 53 -2.86 -22.90 19.66
N HIS A 54 -2.96 -23.88 20.55
CA HIS A 54 -4.19 -24.61 20.96
C HIS A 54 -4.96 -25.26 19.79
N THR A 55 -5.51 -24.49 18.85
CA THR A 55 -6.27 -24.94 17.67
C THR A 55 -5.93 -24.17 16.39
N GLU A 56 -5.08 -23.14 16.46
CA GLU A 56 -4.75 -22.29 15.32
C GLU A 56 -3.45 -22.73 14.65
N VAL A 57 -3.56 -23.22 13.42
CA VAL A 57 -2.42 -23.57 12.55
C VAL A 57 -2.07 -22.36 11.68
N PHE A 58 -0.84 -21.86 11.84
CA PHE A 58 -0.26 -20.83 10.99
C PHE A 58 0.44 -21.51 9.80
N LEU A 59 0.18 -21.02 8.58
CA LEU A 59 0.77 -21.57 7.36
C LEU A 59 2.03 -20.79 6.95
N THR A 60 3.01 -21.54 6.45
CA THR A 60 4.13 -20.97 5.70
C THR A 60 3.58 -20.40 4.37
N THR A 61 3.58 -19.07 4.25
CA THR A 61 3.19 -18.36 3.03
C THR A 61 4.36 -17.55 2.54
N ARG A 62 4.76 -17.78 1.30
CA ARG A 62 5.81 -17.04 0.62
C ARG A 62 5.31 -16.56 -0.73
N PHE A 63 5.41 -15.27 -0.97
CA PHE A 63 5.15 -14.69 -2.28
C PHE A 63 6.08 -13.51 -2.52
N ARG A 64 6.18 -13.13 -3.79
CA ARG A 64 6.88 -11.94 -4.24
C ARG A 64 5.94 -11.12 -5.10
N VAL A 65 5.94 -9.81 -4.89
CA VAL A 65 5.24 -8.85 -5.74
C VAL A 65 6.25 -7.79 -6.17
N ASP A 66 6.33 -7.58 -7.47
CA ASP A 66 7.05 -6.45 -8.03
C ASP A 66 6.08 -5.27 -8.10
N LEU A 67 6.40 -4.23 -7.32
CA LEU A 67 5.61 -3.03 -7.11
C LEU A 67 6.15 -1.89 -8.00
N PRO A 68 5.27 -1.09 -8.62
CA PRO A 68 5.72 0.05 -9.40
C PRO A 68 6.45 1.08 -8.55
N LYS A 69 7.16 1.99 -9.23
CA LYS A 69 7.79 3.17 -8.61
C LYS A 69 6.78 4.25 -8.28
N ASN A 70 7.24 5.28 -7.58
CA ASN A 70 6.52 6.47 -7.15
C ASN A 70 5.56 6.21 -5.97
N LEU A 71 6.01 5.40 -5.00
CA LEU A 71 5.35 5.23 -3.72
C LEU A 71 5.22 6.58 -3.00
N LYS A 72 3.98 6.90 -2.61
CA LYS A 72 3.66 8.08 -1.78
C LYS A 72 3.63 7.75 -0.31
N ASN A 73 3.09 6.59 0.04
CA ASN A 73 3.09 6.03 1.38
C ASN A 73 3.09 4.51 1.28
N TRP A 74 3.60 3.84 2.31
CA TRP A 74 3.32 2.43 2.51
C TRP A 74 3.33 2.11 4.01
N GLN A 75 2.61 1.08 4.40
CA GLN A 75 2.61 0.59 5.77
C GLN A 75 2.37 -0.93 5.83
N SER A 76 2.76 -1.51 6.96
CA SER A 76 2.49 -2.89 7.31
C SER A 76 1.80 -2.97 8.67
N SER A 77 0.73 -3.77 8.77
CA SER A 77 0.07 -4.10 10.03
C SER A 77 -0.22 -5.60 10.05
N GLY A 78 0.61 -6.35 10.80
CA GLY A 78 0.55 -7.80 10.82
C GLY A 78 0.80 -8.44 9.45
N ASN A 79 -0.22 -9.08 8.89
CA ASN A 79 -0.25 -9.74 7.58
C ASN A 79 -0.81 -8.86 6.47
N VAL A 80 -1.11 -7.60 6.78
CA VAL A 80 -1.66 -6.60 5.84
C VAL A 80 -0.56 -5.62 5.45
N PHE A 81 -0.45 -5.38 4.15
CA PHE A 81 0.50 -4.46 3.55
C PHE A 81 -0.24 -3.53 2.60
N VAL A 82 -0.03 -2.22 2.74
CA VAL A 82 -0.71 -1.20 1.93
C VAL A 82 0.33 -0.33 1.27
N PHE A 83 0.25 -0.20 -0.05
CA PHE A 83 1.15 0.60 -0.88
C PHE A 83 0.34 1.65 -1.63
N GLU A 84 0.52 2.92 -1.30
CA GLU A 84 -0.20 4.06 -1.89
C GLU A 84 0.66 4.79 -2.92
N TYR A 85 0.05 5.13 -4.05
CA TYR A 85 0.62 5.86 -5.16
C TYR A 85 -0.15 7.17 -5.41
N ASP A 86 0.23 7.88 -6.47
CA ASP A 86 -0.46 9.08 -6.92
C ASP A 86 -1.97 8.86 -7.12
N LYS A 87 -2.74 9.95 -6.97
CA LYS A 87 -4.21 9.94 -7.06
C LYS A 87 -4.90 8.94 -6.11
N LYS A 88 -4.24 8.56 -5.00
CA LYS A 88 -4.76 7.59 -4.01
C LYS A 88 -4.99 6.19 -4.58
N GLN A 89 -4.23 5.82 -5.61
CA GLN A 89 -4.16 4.43 -6.07
C GLN A 89 -3.50 3.58 -4.98
N ILE A 90 -4.04 2.40 -4.72
CA ILE A 90 -3.58 1.53 -3.64
C ILE A 90 -3.41 0.10 -4.15
N ILE A 91 -2.27 -0.50 -3.82
CA ILE A 91 -2.09 -1.95 -3.84
C ILE A 91 -2.17 -2.42 -2.39
N TYR A 92 -3.21 -3.17 -2.08
CA TYR A 92 -3.42 -3.77 -0.77
C TYR A 92 -3.15 -5.27 -0.86
N ILE A 93 -2.37 -5.81 0.07
CA ILE A 93 -2.03 -7.22 0.14
C ILE A 93 -2.33 -7.74 1.54
N GLN A 94 -3.09 -8.83 1.64
CA GLN A 94 -3.35 -9.54 2.88
C GLN A 94 -2.96 -11.01 2.73
N ALA A 95 -1.99 -11.46 3.52
CA ALA A 95 -1.62 -12.87 3.61
C ALA A 95 -2.49 -13.61 4.64
N ALA A 96 -2.89 -14.86 4.42
CA ALA A 96 -3.74 -15.58 5.36
C ALA A 96 -2.97 -16.00 6.64
N TYR A 97 -3.65 -15.90 7.79
CA TYR A 97 -3.14 -16.44 9.07
C TYR A 97 -3.54 -17.89 9.33
N LYS A 98 -4.67 -18.39 8.78
CA LYS A 98 -5.37 -19.60 9.29
C LYS A 98 -5.61 -20.67 8.23
N ASN A 99 -5.64 -21.94 8.68
CA ASN A 99 -5.97 -23.16 7.91
C ASN A 99 -7.35 -23.18 7.20
N LYS A 100 -8.20 -22.15 7.35
CA LYS A 100 -9.44 -22.01 6.54
C LYS A 100 -9.14 -21.61 5.10
N SER A 101 -7.95 -21.10 4.80
CA SER A 101 -7.47 -20.88 3.44
C SER A 101 -6.95 -22.18 2.83
N GLN A 102 -7.84 -23.00 2.30
CA GLN A 102 -7.43 -24.00 1.32
C GLN A 102 -6.85 -23.27 0.11
N LEU A 103 -5.76 -23.79 -0.46
CA LEU A 103 -5.30 -23.37 -1.79
C LEU A 103 -6.50 -23.50 -2.73
N ARG A 104 -6.97 -22.37 -3.23
CA ARG A 104 -8.04 -22.33 -4.23
C ARG A 104 -7.41 -22.06 -5.58
N LYS A 105 -8.13 -22.40 -6.64
CA LYS A 105 -7.78 -21.92 -7.97
C LYS A 105 -7.69 -20.39 -7.89
N PRO A 106 -6.59 -19.78 -8.36
CA PRO A 106 -6.48 -18.33 -8.38
C PRO A 106 -7.67 -17.71 -9.12
N THR A 107 -8.28 -16.71 -8.50
CA THR A 107 -9.40 -15.97 -9.09
C THR A 107 -9.06 -14.49 -9.17
N ILE A 108 -9.52 -13.85 -10.25
CA ILE A 108 -9.50 -12.40 -10.42
C ILE A 108 -10.95 -11.99 -10.64
N ARG A 109 -11.42 -11.01 -9.87
CA ARG A 109 -12.77 -10.48 -10.01
C ARG A 109 -12.81 -8.98 -9.74
N GLU A 110 -13.85 -8.35 -10.24
CA GLU A 110 -14.20 -6.99 -9.83
C GLU A 110 -14.56 -6.97 -8.33
N VAL A 111 -14.35 -5.82 -7.70
CA VAL A 111 -14.61 -5.62 -6.28
C VAL A 111 -15.67 -4.53 -6.09
N ASP A 112 -16.61 -4.81 -5.19
CA ASP A 112 -17.64 -3.84 -4.82
C ASP A 112 -17.11 -2.80 -3.82
N ASN A 113 -17.90 -1.75 -3.58
CA ASN A 113 -17.54 -0.68 -2.65
C ASN A 113 -17.43 -1.18 -1.21
N LYS A 114 -18.28 -2.13 -0.81
CA LYS A 114 -18.32 -2.62 0.57
C LYS A 114 -17.02 -3.33 0.92
N GLU A 115 -16.53 -4.21 0.04
CA GLU A 115 -15.27 -4.91 0.24
C GLU A 115 -14.06 -3.97 0.19
N ILE A 116 -14.12 -2.91 -0.61
CA ILE A 116 -13.08 -1.86 -0.58
C ILE A 116 -13.07 -1.15 0.77
N ASP A 117 -14.23 -0.69 1.25
CA ASP A 117 -14.34 0.03 2.51
C ASP A 117 -13.87 -0.85 3.67
N GLU A 118 -14.33 -2.10 3.74
CA GLU A 118 -13.91 -3.06 4.77
C GLU A 118 -12.38 -3.26 4.83
N ARG A 119 -11.68 -3.17 3.69
CA ARG A 119 -10.22 -3.38 3.61
C ARG A 119 -9.42 -2.11 3.81
N LEU A 120 -9.89 -0.98 3.29
CA LEU A 120 -9.12 0.25 3.20
C LEU A 120 -9.52 1.29 4.25
N SER A 121 -10.70 1.22 4.86
CA SER A 121 -11.10 2.16 5.92
C SER A 121 -10.08 2.24 7.07
N PRO A 122 -9.54 1.14 7.61
CA PRO A 122 -8.52 1.23 8.66
C PRO A 122 -7.28 2.04 8.24
N TYR A 123 -6.84 1.87 6.99
CA TYR A 123 -5.74 2.63 6.42
C TYR A 123 -6.11 4.10 6.24
N TRP A 124 -7.28 4.38 5.68
CA TRP A 124 -7.76 5.74 5.44
C TRP A 124 -7.98 6.52 6.73
N ASP A 125 -8.51 5.87 7.77
CA ASP A 125 -8.71 6.45 9.09
C ASP A 125 -7.38 6.85 9.73
N GLU A 126 -6.38 5.97 9.68
CA GLU A 126 -5.02 6.26 10.17
C GLU A 126 -4.40 7.44 9.42
N ARG A 127 -4.62 7.52 8.10
CA ARG A 127 -4.16 8.62 7.25
C ARG A 127 -5.03 9.88 7.35
N LYS A 128 -6.13 9.84 8.13
CA LYS A 128 -7.11 10.92 8.28
C LYS A 128 -7.69 11.40 6.94
N TYR A 129 -7.92 10.48 6.01
CA TYR A 129 -8.59 10.80 4.75
C TYR A 129 -10.09 10.96 5.00
N HIS A 130 -10.64 12.14 4.68
CA HIS A 130 -12.07 12.39 4.89
C HIS A 130 -12.92 11.60 3.88
N GLU A 131 -13.79 10.72 4.37
CA GLU A 131 -14.62 9.78 3.60
C GLU A 131 -15.41 10.42 2.44
N ASN A 132 -15.85 11.67 2.59
CA ASN A 132 -16.60 12.39 1.55
C ASN A 132 -15.82 12.54 0.24
N THR A 133 -14.48 12.46 0.30
CA THR A 133 -13.64 12.48 -0.89
C THR A 133 -13.43 11.11 -1.52
N LEU A 134 -13.68 10.00 -0.82
CA LEU A 134 -13.40 8.64 -1.28
C LEU A 134 -14.65 7.92 -1.81
N LYS A 135 -15.83 8.29 -1.30
CA LYS A 135 -17.14 7.69 -1.62
C LYS A 135 -17.80 8.23 -2.90
N GLY A 136 -17.16 9.17 -3.61
CA GLY A 136 -17.63 9.70 -4.88
C GLY A 136 -17.59 8.62 -5.97
N GLY A 137 -18.68 7.89 -6.13
CA GLY A 137 -18.85 6.93 -7.22
C GLY A 137 -18.75 7.63 -8.57
N GLN A 138 -17.83 7.18 -9.42
CA GLN A 138 -17.80 7.60 -10.81
C GLN A 138 -17.51 6.41 -11.73
N ALA A 139 -18.20 6.43 -12.87
CA ALA A 139 -18.06 5.49 -13.96
C ALA A 139 -16.59 5.34 -14.36
N GLY A 140 -16.16 4.09 -14.58
CA GLY A 140 -14.81 3.74 -15.03
C GLY A 140 -13.83 3.30 -13.94
N ARG A 141 -14.20 3.28 -12.65
CA ARG A 141 -13.34 2.71 -11.60
C ARG A 141 -13.08 1.23 -11.89
N VAL A 142 -11.83 0.89 -12.23
CA VAL A 142 -11.40 -0.51 -12.37
C VAL A 142 -10.64 -0.90 -11.11
N SER A 143 -11.33 -1.56 -10.19
CA SER A 143 -10.71 -2.13 -9.00
C SER A 143 -10.86 -3.64 -9.06
N LYS A 144 -9.77 -4.37 -8.87
CA LYS A 144 -9.75 -5.82 -9.00
C LYS A 144 -9.20 -6.47 -7.75
N VAL A 145 -9.76 -7.61 -7.40
CA VAL A 145 -9.24 -8.49 -6.36
C VAL A 145 -8.74 -9.76 -7.01
N TYR A 146 -7.47 -10.08 -6.73
CA TYR A 146 -6.89 -11.38 -6.93
C TYR A 146 -6.89 -12.17 -5.62
N SER A 147 -7.18 -13.47 -5.67
CA SER A 147 -6.91 -14.35 -4.55
C SER A 147 -6.70 -15.80 -4.97
N ASP A 148 -5.72 -16.46 -4.34
CA ASP A 148 -5.47 -17.91 -4.41
C ASP A 148 -5.96 -18.65 -3.14
N GLY A 149 -6.75 -17.97 -2.31
CA GLY A 149 -7.18 -18.44 -1.00
C GLY A 149 -6.20 -18.10 0.13
N ARG A 150 -4.89 -18.02 -0.13
CA ARG A 150 -3.86 -17.68 0.88
C ARG A 150 -3.44 -16.23 0.85
N VAL A 151 -3.52 -15.58 -0.30
CA VAL A 151 -3.22 -14.17 -0.49
C VAL A 151 -4.44 -13.52 -1.09
N VAL A 152 -4.75 -12.32 -0.61
CA VAL A 152 -5.69 -11.39 -1.24
C VAL A 152 -4.89 -10.19 -1.68
N LEU A 153 -4.98 -9.85 -2.96
CA LEU A 153 -4.39 -8.63 -3.53
C LEU A 153 -5.52 -7.79 -4.12
N LEU A 154 -5.73 -6.60 -3.56
CA LEU A 154 -6.67 -5.60 -4.06
C LEU A 154 -5.88 -4.53 -4.80
N LEU A 155 -6.18 -4.37 -6.09
CA LEU A 155 -5.80 -3.21 -6.89
C LEU A 155 -6.94 -2.21 -6.83
N TYR A 156 -6.73 -1.13 -6.10
CA TYR A 156 -7.67 -0.03 -5.99
C TYR A 156 -7.19 1.14 -6.84
N ASN A 157 -7.98 1.50 -7.85
CA ASN A 157 -7.78 2.71 -8.61
C ASN A 157 -8.90 3.70 -8.30
N ARG A 158 -8.54 4.96 -8.09
CA ARG A 158 -9.50 6.04 -8.02
C ARG A 158 -9.41 6.81 -9.34
N LEU A 159 -10.44 6.71 -10.17
CA LEU A 159 -10.62 7.69 -11.23
C LEU A 159 -11.00 9.01 -10.56
N VAL A 160 -10.14 10.01 -10.72
CA VAL A 160 -10.51 11.40 -10.47
C VAL A 160 -10.93 11.94 -11.84
N PRO A 161 -12.14 12.52 -11.98
CA PRO A 161 -12.49 13.22 -13.21
C PRO A 161 -11.48 14.36 -13.41
N GLU A 162 -10.95 14.48 -14.63
CA GLU A 162 -10.02 15.55 -15.01
C GLU A 162 -10.64 16.95 -14.88
#